data_AF-A0A7V4N4M4-F1
#
_entry.id   AF-A0A7V4N4M4-F1
#
_cell.length_a   1.000
_cell.length_b   1.000
_cell.length_c   1.000
_cell.angle_alpha   90.00
_cell.angle_beta   90.00
_cell.angle_gamma   90.00
#
_symmetry.space_group_name_H-M   'P 1'
#
loop_
_entity.id
_entity.type
_entity.pdbx_description
1 polymer ?
#
loop_
_entity_poly.entity_id
_entity_poly.type
_entity_poly.pdbx_seq_one_letter_code
_entity_poly.pdbx_strand_id
1 'polypeptide(L)'
;MAEQTCACAGSSVLVFPCSGGSNVGQIANAAAVELARQGVAKMYCLAGVAAHIPGMVDSAGGAELRIAIDGCGVACARKALEHAGISVDHAVVVTELGIAKSYAMDWSPEHVRQVASASLPPRT
;
A
#
# COMPACT_ATOMS: atom_id res chain seq x y z
N MET A 1 -10.19 6.16 35.90
CA MET A 1 -9.59 6.85 34.74
C MET A 1 -8.16 6.40 34.65
N ALA A 2 -7.87 5.44 33.77
CA ALA A 2 -6.50 5.03 33.51
C ALA A 2 -6.06 5.81 32.28
N GLU A 3 -5.13 6.75 32.47
CA GLU A 3 -4.31 7.28 31.39
C GLU A 3 -3.57 6.11 30.75
N GLN A 4 -4.11 5.62 29.64
CA GLN A 4 -3.42 4.67 28.79
C GLN A 4 -2.39 5.46 28.00
N THR A 5 -1.15 5.26 28.42
CA THR A 5 0.08 5.75 27.81
C THR A 5 -0.05 5.79 26.29
N CYS A 6 -0.05 7.00 25.73
CA CYS A 6 0.20 7.24 24.32
C CYS A 6 1.57 6.62 23.97
N ALA A 7 1.57 5.50 23.26
CA ALA A 7 2.76 4.92 22.62
C ALA A 7 3.11 5.71 21.35
N CYS A 8 3.30 7.02 21.50
CA CYS A 8 3.68 7.91 20.41
C CYS A 8 5.01 7.47 19.78
N ALA A 9 4.97 7.40 18.45
CA ALA A 9 6.09 7.57 17.52
C ALA A 9 7.05 6.39 17.30
N GLY A 10 6.50 5.21 17.00
CA GLY A 10 7.11 4.41 15.92
C GLY A 10 6.60 4.98 14.60
N SER A 11 7.47 5.41 13.71
CA SER A 11 7.11 5.94 12.39
C SER A 11 6.23 4.95 11.64
N SER A 12 4.92 5.16 11.62
CA SER A 12 3.95 4.21 11.10
C SER A 12 3.87 4.34 9.59
N VAL A 13 4.79 3.67 8.89
CA VAL A 13 4.71 3.51 7.45
C VAL A 13 3.62 2.48 7.14
N LEU A 14 2.53 2.91 6.51
CA LEU A 14 1.47 2.03 6.04
C LEU A 14 1.57 1.84 4.52
N VAL A 15 1.36 0.61 4.08
CA VAL A 15 1.31 0.27 2.65
C VAL A 15 -0.06 -0.29 2.27
N PHE A 16 -0.60 0.24 1.19
CA PHE A 16 -1.93 -0.05 0.66
C PHE A 16 -1.82 -0.56 -0.78
N PRO A 17 -1.88 -1.88 -1.00
CA PRO A 17 -1.84 -2.42 -2.34
C PRO A 17 -3.23 -2.41 -3.02
N CYS A 18 -3.22 -2.26 -4.33
CA CYS A 18 -4.31 -2.69 -5.20
C CYS A 18 -4.28 -4.22 -5.31
N SER A 19 -5.14 -4.93 -4.58
CA SER A 19 -5.22 -6.41 -4.63
C SER A 19 -6.25 -6.92 -5.66
N GLY A 20 -6.31 -6.29 -6.83
CA GLY A 20 -7.31 -6.56 -7.88
C GLY A 20 -7.08 -7.86 -8.68
N GLY A 21 -8.06 -8.23 -9.51
CA GLY A 21 -8.09 -9.49 -10.28
C GLY A 21 -7.20 -9.56 -11.53
N SER A 22 -6.00 -8.99 -11.50
CA SER A 22 -5.01 -9.08 -12.60
C SER A 22 -3.62 -9.33 -12.04
N ASN A 23 -2.69 -9.80 -12.88
CA ASN A 23 -1.30 -10.07 -12.47
C ASN A 23 -0.68 -8.86 -11.74
N VAL A 24 -0.83 -7.65 -12.27
CA VAL A 24 -0.25 -6.43 -11.70
C VAL A 24 -0.88 -6.03 -10.37
N GLY A 25 -2.16 -6.35 -10.14
CA GLY A 25 -2.79 -6.20 -8.84
C GLY A 25 -2.25 -7.20 -7.83
N GLN A 26 -2.07 -8.46 -8.25
CA GLN A 26 -1.49 -9.47 -7.37
C GLN A 26 0.00 -9.23 -7.10
N ILE A 27 0.77 -8.70 -8.05
CA ILE A 27 2.16 -8.26 -7.85
C ILE A 27 2.20 -7.10 -6.86
N ALA A 28 1.31 -6.10 -6.99
CA ALA A 28 1.21 -5.00 -6.02
C ALA A 28 0.93 -5.53 -4.60
N ASN A 29 -0.02 -6.46 -4.48
CA ASN A 29 -0.32 -7.15 -3.21
C ASN A 29 0.90 -7.92 -2.66
N ALA A 30 1.56 -8.72 -3.49
CA ALA A 30 2.74 -9.49 -3.10
C ALA A 30 3.90 -8.58 -2.66
N ALA A 31 4.12 -7.45 -3.33
CA ALA A 31 5.13 -6.47 -2.97
C ALA A 31 4.83 -5.86 -1.60
N ALA A 32 3.58 -5.49 -1.32
CA ALA A 32 3.19 -5.00 0.01
C ALA A 32 3.36 -6.07 1.10
N VAL A 33 3.11 -7.35 0.81
CA VAL A 33 3.36 -8.46 1.76
C VAL A 33 4.86 -8.58 2.05
N GLU A 34 5.70 -8.47 1.02
CA GLU A 34 7.15 -8.54 1.17
C GLU A 34 7.68 -7.38 2.02
N LEU A 35 7.24 -6.16 1.77
CA LEU A 35 7.56 -4.99 2.61
C LEU A 35 7.12 -5.20 4.08
N ALA A 36 5.95 -5.80 4.29
CA ALA A 36 5.48 -6.13 5.63
C ALA A 36 6.33 -7.20 6.32
N ARG A 37 6.74 -8.24 5.59
CA ARG A 37 7.63 -9.29 6.11
C ARG A 37 9.01 -8.76 6.49
N GLN A 38 9.52 -7.80 5.74
CA GLN A 38 10.80 -7.14 6.01
C GLN A 38 10.73 -6.14 7.17
N GLY A 39 9.53 -5.82 7.68
CA GLY A 39 9.34 -4.83 8.75
C GLY A 39 9.55 -3.39 8.32
N VAL A 40 9.61 -3.10 7.01
CA VAL A 40 9.83 -1.75 6.47
C VAL A 40 8.54 -0.93 6.36
N ALA A 41 7.39 -1.61 6.23
CA ALA A 41 6.06 -0.99 6.22
C ALA A 41 5.03 -1.95 6.81
N LYS A 42 3.95 -1.46 7.39
CA LYS A 42 2.82 -2.29 7.81
C LYS A 42 1.76 -2.31 6.71
N MET A 43 1.48 -3.49 6.18
CA MET A 43 0.34 -3.67 5.25
C MET A 43 -0.97 -3.31 5.97
N TYR A 44 -1.82 -2.51 5.31
CA TYR A 44 -3.08 -2.04 5.88
C TYR A 44 -4.27 -2.31 4.95
N CYS A 45 -5.45 -2.51 5.55
CA CYS A 45 -6.66 -2.94 4.85
C CYS A 45 -7.28 -1.82 4.01
N LEU A 46 -6.88 -1.73 2.73
CA LEU A 46 -7.45 -0.78 1.77
C LEU A 46 -8.98 -0.87 1.66
N ALA A 47 -9.53 -2.10 1.61
CA ALA A 47 -10.96 -2.31 1.49
C ALA A 47 -11.75 -1.74 2.67
N GLY A 48 -11.20 -1.80 3.89
CA GLY A 48 -11.86 -1.24 5.06
C GLY A 48 -11.80 0.28 5.12
N VAL A 49 -10.71 0.88 4.63
CA VAL A 49 -10.63 2.34 4.44
C VAL A 49 -11.62 2.80 3.37
N ALA A 50 -11.69 2.11 2.23
CA ALA A 50 -12.63 2.41 1.15
C ALA A 50 -14.10 2.25 1.57
N ALA A 51 -14.37 1.35 2.53
CA ALA A 51 -15.68 1.17 3.14
C ALA A 51 -15.99 2.21 4.25
N HIS A 52 -15.11 3.20 4.47
CA HIS A 52 -15.22 4.22 5.50
C HIS A 52 -15.42 3.65 6.93
N ILE A 53 -14.79 2.51 7.24
CA ILE A 53 -14.82 1.96 8.61
C ILE A 53 -14.06 2.94 9.53
N PRO A 54 -14.71 3.55 10.53
CA PRO A 54 -14.15 4.72 11.25
C PRO A 54 -12.74 4.49 11.80
N GLY A 55 -12.54 3.43 12.60
CA GLY A 55 -11.23 3.14 13.19
C GLY A 55 -10.14 2.81 12.16
N MET A 56 -10.51 2.34 10.96
CA MET A 56 -9.54 2.10 9.88
C MET A 56 -9.16 3.39 9.16
N VAL A 57 -10.12 4.28 8.94
CA VAL A 57 -9.87 5.62 8.38
C VAL A 57 -8.99 6.43 9.34
N ASP A 58 -9.32 6.44 10.64
CA ASP A 58 -8.55 7.15 11.67
C ASP A 58 -7.11 6.65 11.74
N SER A 59 -6.93 5.32 11.77
CA SER A 59 -5.61 4.69 11.79
C SER A 59 -4.79 5.00 10.54
N ALA A 60 -5.43 4.99 9.37
CA ALA A 60 -4.77 5.28 8.10
C ALA A 60 -4.41 6.77 7.96
N GLY A 61 -5.29 7.66 8.43
CA GLY A 61 -5.05 9.10 8.45
C GLY A 61 -3.93 9.52 9.40
N GLY A 62 -3.79 8.83 10.54
CA GLY A 62 -2.74 9.07 11.53
C GLY A 62 -1.37 8.44 11.21
N ALA A 63 -1.21 7.82 10.05
CA ALA A 63 0.06 7.25 9.61
C ALA A 63 1.09 8.32 9.24
N GLU A 64 2.36 8.10 9.57
CA GLU A 64 3.45 9.02 9.20
C GLU A 64 3.71 9.00 7.69
N LEU A 65 3.63 7.83 7.07
CA LEU A 65 3.82 7.65 5.63
C LEU A 65 2.79 6.66 5.09
N ARG A 66 2.10 7.03 4.02
CA ARG A 66 1.10 6.22 3.33
C ARG A 66 1.59 5.94 1.92
N ILE A 67 1.92 4.68 1.68
CA ILE A 67 2.40 4.17 0.39
C ILE A 67 1.23 3.49 -0.32
N ALA A 68 0.88 3.95 -1.52
CA ALA A 68 -0.06 3.25 -2.40
C ALA A 68 0.72 2.44 -3.45
N ILE A 69 0.40 1.14 -3.59
CA ILE A 69 0.95 0.32 -4.68
C ILE A 69 -0.20 -0.07 -5.60
N ASP A 70 -0.28 0.58 -6.74
CA ASP A 70 -1.35 0.38 -7.72
C ASP A 70 -0.92 -0.55 -8.85
N GLY A 71 -1.79 -1.48 -9.24
CA GLY A 71 -1.47 -2.40 -10.32
C GLY A 71 -1.41 -1.70 -11.70
N CYS A 72 -2.25 -0.70 -11.93
CA CYS A 72 -2.34 0.00 -13.21
C CYS A 72 -2.84 1.43 -13.04
N GLY A 73 -2.85 2.21 -14.12
CA GLY A 73 -3.24 3.63 -14.12
C GLY A 73 -4.67 3.95 -13.66
N VAL A 74 -5.51 2.93 -13.39
CA VAL A 74 -6.80 3.14 -12.69
C VAL A 74 -6.56 3.71 -11.29
N ALA A 75 -5.44 3.36 -10.65
CA ALA A 75 -5.01 3.84 -9.36
C ALA A 75 -6.03 3.59 -8.22
N CYS A 76 -6.51 2.35 -8.09
CA CYS A 76 -7.53 1.96 -7.13
C CYS A 76 -7.14 2.25 -5.67
N ALA A 77 -5.90 1.94 -5.27
CA ALA A 77 -5.42 2.14 -3.91
C ALA A 77 -5.34 3.63 -3.58
N ARG A 78 -4.67 4.41 -4.45
CA ARG A 78 -4.59 5.86 -4.28
C ARG A 78 -5.98 6.51 -4.22
N LYS A 79 -6.86 6.22 -5.18
CA LYS A 79 -8.20 6.81 -5.24
C LYS A 79 -9.08 6.43 -4.05
N ALA A 80 -8.95 5.22 -3.52
CA ALA A 80 -9.70 4.80 -2.34
C ALA A 80 -9.24 5.56 -1.07
N LEU A 81 -7.93 5.80 -0.92
CA LEU A 81 -7.40 6.65 0.15
C LEU A 81 -7.89 8.10 0.01
N GLU A 82 -7.74 8.68 -1.18
CA GLU A 82 -8.18 10.05 -1.47
C GLU A 82 -9.69 10.23 -1.26
N HIS A 83 -10.50 9.24 -1.65
CA HIS A 83 -11.95 9.25 -1.41
C HIS A 83 -12.32 9.24 0.07
N ALA A 84 -11.50 8.60 0.91
CA ALA A 84 -11.62 8.62 2.36
C ALA A 84 -11.02 9.89 3.00
N GLY A 85 -10.54 10.85 2.21
CA GLY A 85 -9.91 12.08 2.71
C GLY A 85 -8.48 11.89 3.22
N ILE A 86 -7.83 10.79 2.85
CA ILE A 86 -6.46 10.45 3.29
C ILE A 86 -5.48 10.73 2.14
N SER A 87 -4.44 11.51 2.42
CA SER A 87 -3.37 11.79 1.46
C SER A 87 -2.45 10.58 1.26
N VAL A 88 -1.90 10.46 0.05
CA VAL A 88 -0.87 9.47 -0.28
C VAL A 88 0.48 10.17 -0.38
N ASP A 89 1.47 9.69 0.37
CA ASP A 89 2.79 10.31 0.43
C ASP A 89 3.75 9.75 -0.63
N HIS A 90 3.58 8.47 -0.98
CA HIS A 90 4.32 7.83 -2.07
C HIS A 90 3.41 6.86 -2.84
N ALA A 91 3.53 6.81 -4.16
CA ALA A 91 2.71 5.96 -5.00
C ALA A 91 3.55 5.29 -6.08
N VAL A 92 3.27 4.00 -6.33
CA VAL A 92 3.86 3.23 -7.43
C VAL A 92 2.75 2.65 -8.28
N VAL A 93 2.93 2.68 -9.60
CA VAL A 93 2.05 1.98 -10.54
C VAL A 93 2.84 0.87 -11.22
N VAL A 94 2.46 -0.39 -11.00
CA VAL A 94 3.20 -1.57 -11.48
C VAL A 94 3.39 -1.56 -13.00
N THR A 95 2.38 -1.13 -13.77
CA THR A 95 2.51 -1.02 -15.24
C THR A 95 3.50 0.05 -15.70
N GLU A 96 3.76 1.07 -14.89
CA GLU A 96 4.76 2.12 -15.21
C GLU A 96 6.20 1.61 -15.01
N LEU A 97 6.37 0.46 -14.34
CA LEU A 97 7.65 -0.24 -14.19
C LEU A 97 7.93 -1.23 -15.34
N GLY A 98 7.15 -1.17 -16.43
CA GLY A 98 7.32 -2.03 -17.61
C GLY A 98 6.67 -3.41 -17.51
N ILE A 99 5.93 -3.69 -16.42
CA ILE A 99 5.24 -4.97 -16.23
C ILE A 99 3.86 -4.89 -16.89
N ALA A 100 3.68 -5.60 -18.00
CA ALA A 100 2.42 -5.60 -18.74
C ALA A 100 1.28 -6.23 -17.93
N LYS A 101 0.11 -5.58 -17.96
CA LYS A 101 -1.11 -6.11 -17.36
C LYS A 101 -1.60 -7.32 -18.16
N SER A 102 -1.90 -8.39 -17.45
CA SER A 102 -2.52 -9.61 -17.94
C SER A 102 -3.52 -10.15 -16.89
N TYR A 103 -4.36 -11.07 -17.31
CA TYR A 103 -5.27 -11.79 -16.41
C TYR A 103 -4.79 -13.21 -16.10
N ALA A 104 -3.61 -13.58 -16.58
CA ALA A 104 -2.92 -14.79 -16.13
C ALA A 104 -2.35 -14.51 -14.74
N MET A 105 -2.67 -15.36 -13.76
CA MET A 105 -2.19 -15.22 -12.39
C MET A 105 -0.79 -15.81 -12.22
N ASP A 106 0.13 -15.34 -13.06
CA ASP A 106 1.52 -15.78 -13.10
C ASP A 106 2.46 -14.56 -13.15
N TRP A 107 3.52 -14.60 -12.35
CA TRP A 107 4.54 -13.57 -12.25
C TRP A 107 5.81 -14.14 -11.62
N SER A 108 6.95 -13.58 -12.01
CA SER A 108 8.22 -13.96 -11.42
C SER A 108 8.39 -13.33 -10.02
N PRO A 109 9.18 -13.96 -9.13
CA PRO A 109 9.62 -13.31 -7.89
C PRO A 109 10.39 -12.00 -8.13
N GLU A 110 10.99 -11.82 -9.31
CA GLU A 110 11.68 -10.58 -9.68
C GLU A 110 10.70 -9.41 -9.84
N HIS A 111 9.52 -9.63 -10.44
CA HIS A 111 8.50 -8.59 -10.50
C HIS A 111 8.11 -8.09 -9.11
N VAL A 112 7.98 -9.00 -8.14
CA VAL A 112 7.65 -8.63 -6.76
C VAL A 112 8.76 -7.80 -6.12
N ARG A 113 10.02 -8.23 -6.27
CA ARG A 113 11.18 -7.48 -5.76
C ARG A 113 11.33 -6.11 -6.39
N GLN A 114 11.13 -6.00 -7.69
CA GLN A 114 11.17 -4.75 -8.44
C GLN A 114 10.14 -3.76 -7.90
N VAL A 115 8.88 -4.20 -7.75
CA VAL A 115 7.79 -3.35 -7.25
C VAL A 115 8.00 -2.98 -5.78
N ALA A 116 8.43 -3.93 -4.93
CA ALA A 116 8.73 -3.64 -3.53
C ALA A 116 9.84 -2.58 -3.39
N SER A 117 10.91 -2.71 -4.16
CA SER A 117 12.03 -1.76 -4.15
C SER A 117 11.60 -0.36 -4.62
N ALA A 118 10.78 -0.27 -5.67
CA ALA A 118 10.24 1.01 -6.16
C ALA A 118 9.25 1.68 -5.18
N SER A 119 8.64 0.89 -4.28
CA SER A 119 7.63 1.37 -3.34
C SER A 119 8.21 2.02 -2.09
N LEU A 120 9.53 1.98 -1.91
CA LEU A 120 10.19 2.69 -0.83
C LEU A 120 10.61 4.08 -1.32
N PRO A 121 10.30 5.17 -0.57
CA PRO A 121 10.83 6.48 -0.90
C PRO A 121 12.37 6.46 -0.79
N PRO A 122 13.08 7.31 -1.57
CA PRO A 122 14.52 7.44 -1.45
C PRO A 122 14.90 7.84 -0.02
N ARG A 123 15.87 7.14 0.58
CA ARG A 123 16.41 7.48 1.90
C ARG A 123 17.14 8.81 1.78
N THR A 124 16.65 9.86 2.44
CA THR A 124 17.36 11.14 2.62
C THR A 124 18.47 11.02 3.64
#